data_AF-A0A871R107-F1
#
_entry.id   AF-A0A871R107-F1
#
_cell.length_a   1.000
_cell.length_b   1.000
_cell.length_c   1.000
_cell.angle_alpha   90.00
_cell.angle_beta   90.00
_cell.angle_gamma   90.00
#
_symmetry.space_group_name_H-M   'P 1'
#
loop_
_entity.id
_entity.type
_entity.pdbx_description
1 polymer ?
#
loop_
_entity_poly.entity_id
_entity_poly.type
_entity_poly.pdbx_seq_one_letter_code
_entity_poly.pdbx_strand_id
1 'polypeptide(L)'
;MQSNKENTSVCSRDKSILGSVLENSKHENKSVCSVCEDRKKEDGTDRDSNWEQVYKQDEVNGASLSRQKSKDMIKEEAILLRASRSQINIHASLHDQMEQAHLAAHLPKVYLPCGFGPVKPDNGKVFFFDIDNCLYKKSTKIHDLMQIYIHRYFKKHLHLNDQEAYRLHMKYYKEYGLAIEGLVRKHRINALDYNKVVDDALPLDRILVPNSKLRKLLIRLKREGKIQRLWLFTNAYKNHGLRVIKLLGLGDLFDGMSFCDYSHVPMTCKPMKSAFDKALEDAGVTDPRNAYFIDDSSINVDAASKFGWGHIIQYIEDATADEISKRKTENPNITIIRDIVELPKACPELF
;
A
#
# COMPACT_ATOMS: atom_id res chain seq x y z
N MET A 1 -6.18 2.85 62.01
CA MET A 1 -5.01 3.02 62.91
C MET A 1 -4.45 1.62 63.24
N GLN A 2 -3.29 1.55 63.90
CA GLN A 2 -2.61 0.42 64.59
C GLN A 2 -3.41 -0.88 64.85
N SER A 3 -2.82 -2.08 64.97
CA SER A 3 -1.42 -2.59 64.92
C SER A 3 -1.48 -4.14 64.86
N ASN A 4 -0.72 -4.86 64.03
CA ASN A 4 0.69 -5.30 64.21
C ASN A 4 0.90 -6.35 65.35
N LYS A 5 1.54 -7.50 65.03
CA LYS A 5 2.16 -8.53 65.92
C LYS A 5 1.22 -9.45 66.76
N GLU A 6 1.59 -10.67 67.18
CA GLU A 6 2.52 -11.76 66.74
C GLU A 6 2.33 -13.00 67.67
N ASN A 7 2.97 -14.14 67.36
CA ASN A 7 3.16 -15.36 68.20
C ASN A 7 1.91 -16.23 68.50
N THR A 8 1.99 -17.57 68.65
CA THR A 8 3.11 -18.56 68.62
C THR A 8 2.93 -19.57 67.44
N SER A 9 3.37 -20.85 67.35
CA SER A 9 4.12 -21.81 68.21
C SER A 9 4.66 -23.03 67.42
N VAL A 10 5.78 -23.61 67.90
CA VAL A 10 6.07 -25.05 68.16
C VAL A 10 5.32 -26.12 67.31
N CYS A 11 5.96 -27.08 66.60
CA CYS A 11 7.07 -27.93 67.07
C CYS A 11 8.01 -28.54 65.99
N SER A 12 9.30 -28.65 66.35
CA SER A 12 10.28 -29.74 66.08
C SER A 12 10.54 -30.37 64.68
N ARG A 13 11.83 -30.26 64.28
CA ARG A 13 12.76 -31.34 63.81
C ARG A 13 12.59 -31.89 62.36
N ASP A 14 13.64 -32.22 61.61
CA ASP A 14 15.11 -32.27 61.85
C ASP A 14 15.90 -31.63 60.68
N LYS A 15 16.94 -30.82 60.92
CA LYS A 15 18.39 -31.16 60.80
C LYS A 15 18.79 -31.88 59.49
N SER A 16 19.31 -31.16 58.48
CA SER A 16 20.74 -30.78 58.26
C SER A 16 21.58 -31.88 57.60
N ILE A 17 22.34 -31.64 56.51
CA ILE A 17 23.70 -31.02 56.53
C ILE A 17 24.16 -30.58 55.11
N LEU A 18 25.19 -29.71 55.08
CA LEU A 18 26.02 -29.13 53.97
C LEU A 18 25.90 -29.68 52.52
N GLY A 19 26.10 -28.89 51.44
CA GLY A 19 26.31 -27.43 51.32
C GLY A 19 27.41 -26.99 50.32
N SER A 20 27.36 -25.73 49.85
CA SER A 20 28.46 -24.95 49.20
C SER A 20 28.90 -25.38 47.77
N VAL A 21 29.44 -24.56 46.84
CA VAL A 21 29.42 -23.09 46.58
C VAL A 21 30.00 -22.83 45.15
N LEU A 22 29.95 -21.58 44.63
CA LEU A 22 30.43 -21.13 43.29
C LEU A 22 29.57 -21.58 42.08
N GLU A 23 29.65 -20.94 40.91
CA GLU A 23 29.64 -19.52 40.48
C GLU A 23 29.68 -19.50 38.93
N ASN A 24 29.44 -18.34 38.29
CA ASN A 24 29.64 -18.09 36.85
C ASN A 24 28.70 -18.83 35.86
N SER A 25 28.30 -18.26 34.71
CA SER A 25 28.44 -16.88 34.22
C SER A 25 27.33 -16.48 33.23
N LYS A 26 27.25 -15.18 32.94
CA LYS A 26 26.38 -14.53 31.96
C LYS A 26 26.32 -15.26 30.60
N HIS A 27 25.15 -15.26 29.96
CA HIS A 27 25.04 -15.15 28.51
C HIS A 27 23.82 -14.31 28.08
N GLU A 28 23.97 -13.56 26.98
CA GLU A 28 22.97 -12.61 26.48
C GLU A 28 21.84 -13.32 25.73
N ASN A 29 20.59 -13.09 26.14
CA ASN A 29 19.43 -13.67 25.46
C ASN A 29 19.03 -12.81 24.25
N LYS A 30 19.79 -12.90 23.15
CA LYS A 30 19.41 -12.30 21.85
C LYS A 30 18.25 -13.09 21.26
N SER A 31 17.06 -12.48 21.21
CA SER A 31 15.86 -13.12 20.68
C SER A 31 16.02 -13.47 19.20
N VAL A 32 16.08 -14.76 18.90
CA VAL A 32 16.17 -15.28 17.53
C VAL A 32 14.86 -14.95 16.78
N CYS A 33 14.99 -14.60 15.49
CA CYS A 33 13.85 -14.37 14.61
C CYS A 33 13.16 -15.69 14.27
N SER A 34 11.82 -15.77 14.38
CA SER A 34 11.08 -17.03 14.19
C SER A 34 11.21 -17.64 12.79
N VAL A 35 11.64 -16.88 11.78
CA VAL A 35 11.95 -17.40 10.43
C VAL A 35 13.15 -18.37 10.44
N CYS A 36 13.99 -18.35 11.48
CA CYS A 36 15.07 -19.33 11.64
C CYS A 36 14.57 -20.73 12.05
N GLU A 37 13.37 -20.84 12.63
CA GLU A 37 12.80 -22.09 13.13
C GLU A 37 12.06 -22.89 12.04
N ASP A 38 11.49 -22.20 11.05
CA ASP A 38 10.82 -22.75 9.85
C ASP A 38 11.72 -23.64 8.96
N ARG A 39 13.03 -23.78 9.26
CA ARG A 39 14.05 -24.46 8.43
C ARG A 39 13.92 -25.98 8.29
N LYS A 40 12.80 -26.57 8.70
CA LYS A 40 12.51 -28.01 8.52
C LYS A 40 11.05 -28.25 8.17
N LYS A 41 10.70 -28.09 6.88
CA LYS A 41 9.90 -29.08 6.13
C LYS A 41 9.77 -28.80 4.62
N GLU A 42 9.86 -29.91 3.90
CA GLU A 42 9.19 -30.26 2.63
C GLU A 42 9.49 -29.43 1.36
N ASP A 43 10.08 -30.13 0.38
CA ASP A 43 10.18 -29.73 -1.02
C ASP A 43 8.81 -29.70 -1.70
N GLY A 44 8.62 -28.76 -2.62
CA GLY A 44 7.45 -28.70 -3.50
C GLY A 44 7.82 -27.98 -4.80
N THR A 45 7.81 -28.72 -5.92
CA THR A 45 8.07 -28.15 -7.24
C THR A 45 6.83 -27.42 -7.75
N ASP A 46 6.97 -26.15 -8.10
CA ASP A 46 5.93 -25.38 -8.80
C ASP A 46 6.50 -24.78 -10.10
N ARG A 47 5.65 -24.60 -11.12
CA ARG A 47 6.05 -24.38 -12.52
C ARG A 47 5.56 -23.05 -13.08
N ASP A 48 6.35 -22.00 -12.90
CA ASP A 48 6.14 -20.71 -13.61
C ASP A 48 7.47 -19.95 -13.85
N SER A 49 8.40 -20.62 -14.55
CA SER A 49 9.79 -20.14 -14.75
C SER A 49 10.09 -19.59 -16.17
N ASN A 50 9.17 -18.87 -16.81
CA ASN A 50 9.38 -18.30 -18.15
C ASN A 50 10.28 -17.03 -18.20
N TRP A 51 11.17 -16.85 -17.22
CA TRP A 51 12.14 -15.74 -17.18
C TRP A 51 13.58 -16.18 -17.54
N GLU A 52 13.84 -17.48 -17.67
CA GLU A 52 15.19 -18.03 -17.85
C GLU A 52 15.70 -17.97 -19.31
N GLN A 53 14.80 -17.90 -20.30
CA GLN A 53 15.18 -18.03 -21.72
C GLN A 53 15.81 -16.78 -22.36
N VAL A 54 15.91 -15.66 -21.64
CA VAL A 54 16.41 -14.37 -22.20
C VAL A 54 17.95 -14.29 -22.22
N TYR A 55 18.66 -15.13 -21.46
CA TYR A 55 20.11 -14.98 -21.24
C TYR A 55 20.91 -16.24 -21.58
N LYS A 56 21.08 -16.52 -22.88
CA LYS A 56 22.07 -17.46 -23.43
C LYS A 56 22.80 -16.91 -24.66
N GLN A 57 23.50 -15.81 -24.47
CA GLN A 57 24.64 -15.36 -25.29
C GLN A 57 25.52 -14.43 -24.43
N ASP A 58 26.76 -14.21 -24.89
CA ASP A 58 27.81 -13.36 -24.27
C ASP A 58 28.59 -13.92 -23.05
N GLU A 59 29.14 -15.13 -23.18
CA GLU A 59 30.35 -15.56 -22.43
C GLU A 59 31.50 -15.93 -23.39
N VAL A 60 32.22 -14.92 -23.92
CA VAL A 60 33.50 -15.13 -24.63
C VAL A 60 34.47 -13.97 -24.32
N ASN A 61 35.69 -14.32 -23.87
CA ASN A 61 36.87 -13.47 -23.62
C ASN A 61 36.73 -12.39 -22.53
N GLY A 62 37.57 -12.50 -21.48
CA GLY A 62 37.51 -11.65 -20.31
C GLY A 62 38.38 -10.38 -20.37
N ALA A 63 37.82 -9.26 -19.95
CA ALA A 63 38.54 -8.08 -19.47
C ALA A 63 37.66 -7.26 -18.50
N SER A 64 38.31 -6.56 -17.56
CA SER A 64 37.73 -5.58 -16.61
C SER A 64 36.75 -6.11 -15.53
N LEU A 65 37.10 -5.82 -14.27
CA LEU A 65 36.20 -5.87 -13.12
C LEU A 65 35.19 -4.71 -13.16
N SER A 66 34.25 -4.76 -14.10
CA SER A 66 33.07 -3.88 -14.04
C SER A 66 32.23 -4.25 -12.80
N ARG A 67 31.70 -3.25 -12.09
CA ARG A 67 30.69 -3.51 -11.05
C ARG A 67 29.38 -3.94 -11.71
N GLN A 68 29.24 -5.24 -11.93
CA GLN A 68 28.06 -5.84 -12.54
C GLN A 68 26.82 -5.46 -11.70
N LYS A 69 25.91 -4.66 -12.29
CA LYS A 69 24.71 -4.16 -11.61
C LYS A 69 23.85 -5.34 -11.15
N SER A 70 23.31 -5.28 -9.94
CA SER A 70 22.40 -6.31 -9.44
C SER A 70 21.11 -6.34 -10.27
N LYS A 71 20.42 -7.49 -10.32
CA LYS A 71 19.13 -7.66 -11.03
C LYS A 71 18.12 -6.58 -10.62
N ASP A 72 18.07 -6.25 -9.33
CA ASP A 72 17.25 -5.17 -8.76
C ASP A 72 17.58 -3.78 -9.33
N MET A 73 18.86 -3.45 -9.50
CA MET A 73 19.27 -2.16 -10.07
C MET A 73 18.93 -2.06 -11.55
N ILE A 74 19.10 -3.15 -12.31
CA ILE A 74 18.76 -3.21 -13.73
C ILE A 74 17.23 -3.08 -13.92
N LYS A 75 16.43 -3.77 -13.09
CA LYS A 75 14.96 -3.67 -13.13
C LYS A 75 14.47 -2.26 -12.78
N GLU A 76 15.04 -1.62 -11.75
CA GLU A 76 14.75 -0.24 -11.38
C GLU A 76 15.09 0.75 -12.51
N GLU A 77 16.30 0.65 -13.07
CA GLU A 77 16.76 1.51 -14.16
C GLU A 77 15.89 1.37 -15.41
N ALA A 78 15.46 0.14 -15.75
CA ALA A 78 14.54 -0.13 -16.84
C ALA A 78 13.14 0.47 -16.60
N ILE A 79 12.61 0.42 -15.37
CA ILE A 79 11.33 1.07 -15.02
C ILE A 79 11.43 2.59 -15.20
N LEU A 80 12.47 3.22 -14.66
CA LEU A 80 12.68 4.67 -14.73
C LEU A 80 12.90 5.17 -16.17
N LEU A 81 13.65 4.41 -16.97
CA LEU A 81 13.92 4.74 -18.37
C LEU A 81 12.70 4.50 -19.27
N ARG A 82 11.85 3.51 -18.97
CA ARG A 82 10.52 3.36 -19.59
C ARG A 82 9.61 4.52 -19.23
N ALA A 83 9.49 4.85 -17.95
CA ALA A 83 8.63 5.93 -17.45
C ALA A 83 8.96 7.28 -18.11
N SER A 84 10.25 7.58 -18.26
CA SER A 84 10.76 8.79 -18.94
C SER A 84 10.31 8.86 -20.42
N ARG A 85 10.22 7.71 -21.11
CA ARG A 85 9.79 7.64 -22.53
C ARG A 85 8.27 7.75 -22.71
N SER A 86 7.47 7.29 -21.74
CA SER A 86 6.00 7.27 -21.82
C SER A 86 5.31 8.64 -21.62
N GLN A 87 6.05 9.72 -21.36
CA GLN A 87 5.48 11.03 -21.04
C GLN A 87 4.95 11.80 -22.28
N ILE A 88 5.28 11.37 -23.50
CA ILE A 88 4.93 12.06 -24.74
C ILE A 88 3.65 11.45 -25.36
N ASN A 89 2.51 12.11 -25.18
CA ASN A 89 1.27 11.73 -25.86
C ASN A 89 1.16 12.40 -27.25
N ILE A 90 1.73 11.75 -28.27
CA ILE A 90 1.73 12.22 -29.66
C ILE A 90 0.33 12.32 -30.30
N HIS A 91 -0.71 11.76 -29.67
CA HIS A 91 -2.10 11.79 -30.14
C HIS A 91 -2.99 12.76 -29.34
N ALA A 92 -2.43 13.51 -28.39
CA ALA A 92 -3.15 14.58 -27.70
C ALA A 92 -3.36 15.80 -28.61
N SER A 93 -4.48 16.53 -28.42
CA SER A 93 -4.70 17.80 -29.12
C SER A 93 -3.68 18.85 -28.66
N LEU A 94 -3.38 19.86 -29.48
CA LEU A 94 -2.49 20.96 -29.10
C LEU A 94 -2.98 21.66 -27.81
N HIS A 95 -4.29 21.78 -27.63
CA HIS A 95 -4.92 22.31 -26.42
C HIS A 95 -4.62 21.44 -25.18
N ASP A 96 -4.85 20.12 -25.26
CA ASP A 96 -4.52 19.19 -24.18
C ASP A 96 -3.02 19.21 -23.84
N GLN A 97 -2.15 19.33 -24.86
CA GLN A 97 -0.69 19.44 -24.68
C GLN A 97 -0.31 20.74 -23.95
N MET A 98 -0.90 21.88 -24.33
CA MET A 98 -0.66 23.17 -23.67
C MET A 98 -1.14 23.17 -22.21
N GLU A 99 -2.32 22.61 -21.92
CA GLU A 99 -2.82 22.50 -20.54
C GLU A 99 -1.97 21.55 -19.69
N GLN A 100 -1.53 20.43 -20.27
CA GLN A 100 -0.64 19.47 -19.63
C GLN A 100 0.72 20.11 -19.29
N ALA A 101 1.29 20.89 -20.22
CA ALA A 101 2.53 21.63 -19.99
C ALA A 101 2.35 22.75 -18.95
N HIS A 102 1.23 23.49 -18.99
CA HIS A 102 0.92 24.53 -18.01
C HIS A 102 0.77 23.96 -16.59
N LEU A 103 0.08 22.83 -16.44
CA LEU A 103 -0.08 22.13 -15.16
C LEU A 103 1.25 21.53 -14.65
N ALA A 104 2.12 21.07 -15.55
CA ALA A 104 3.47 20.62 -15.18
C ALA A 104 4.36 21.76 -14.66
N ALA A 105 4.25 22.95 -15.24
CA ALA A 105 4.95 24.14 -14.75
C ALA A 105 4.34 24.72 -13.46
N HIS A 106 3.02 24.55 -13.25
CA HIS A 106 2.27 25.17 -12.14
C HIS A 106 1.44 24.13 -11.37
N LEU A 107 2.12 23.18 -10.71
CA LEU A 107 1.46 22.21 -9.85
C LEU A 107 0.73 22.91 -8.68
N PRO A 108 -0.56 22.59 -8.42
CA PRO A 108 -1.30 23.15 -7.30
C PRO A 108 -0.65 22.74 -5.96
N LYS A 109 -0.70 23.66 -4.98
CA LYS A 109 -0.29 23.37 -3.61
C LYS A 109 -1.25 22.32 -3.02
N VAL A 110 -0.69 21.31 -2.35
CA VAL A 110 -1.51 20.33 -1.63
C VAL A 110 -2.23 21.01 -0.46
N TYR A 111 -3.55 20.90 -0.44
CA TYR A 111 -4.43 21.41 0.60
C TYR A 111 -5.67 20.53 0.69
N LEU A 112 -5.89 19.91 1.84
CA LEU A 112 -7.07 19.11 2.15
C LEU A 112 -7.92 19.89 3.18
N PRO A 113 -9.03 20.54 2.79
CA PRO A 113 -9.90 21.32 3.68
C PRO A 113 -10.31 20.63 5.00
N CYS A 114 -10.48 19.31 4.98
CA CYS A 114 -10.86 18.47 6.12
C CYS A 114 -9.68 17.71 6.73
N GLY A 115 -8.46 17.90 6.21
CA GLY A 115 -7.26 17.20 6.65
C GLY A 115 -7.39 15.67 6.56
N PHE A 116 -7.38 15.03 7.73
CA PHE A 116 -7.47 13.57 7.89
C PHE A 116 -8.71 13.14 8.70
N GLY A 117 -9.71 14.02 8.82
CA GLY A 117 -10.89 13.79 9.66
C GLY A 117 -10.64 13.89 11.18
N PRO A 118 -11.65 13.58 12.00
CA PRO A 118 -13.03 13.31 11.61
C PRO A 118 -13.79 14.58 11.21
N VAL A 119 -14.55 14.51 10.11
CA VAL A 119 -15.48 15.56 9.70
C VAL A 119 -16.77 15.44 10.52
N LYS A 120 -17.41 16.57 10.84
CA LYS A 120 -18.73 16.57 11.48
C LYS A 120 -19.71 15.73 10.64
N PRO A 121 -20.36 14.69 11.20
CA PRO A 121 -21.18 13.80 10.39
C PRO A 121 -22.40 14.48 9.75
N ASP A 122 -22.67 14.12 8.49
CA ASP A 122 -23.89 14.47 7.77
C ASP A 122 -24.32 13.40 6.75
N ASN A 123 -25.45 13.65 6.10
CA ASN A 123 -26.05 12.78 5.08
C ASN A 123 -25.53 13.10 3.66
N GLY A 124 -24.33 13.68 3.53
CA GLY A 124 -23.73 14.03 2.25
C GLY A 124 -23.17 12.82 1.50
N LYS A 125 -23.29 12.81 0.17
CA LYS A 125 -22.59 11.82 -0.67
C LYS A 125 -21.09 12.07 -0.67
N VAL A 126 -20.30 11.02 -0.49
CA VAL A 126 -18.83 11.08 -0.50
C VAL A 126 -18.29 10.09 -1.50
N PHE A 127 -17.32 10.51 -2.31
CA PHE A 127 -16.64 9.64 -3.27
C PHE A 127 -15.21 9.39 -2.78
N PHE A 128 -14.96 8.17 -2.34
CA PHE A 128 -13.67 7.64 -1.88
C PHE A 128 -12.85 7.09 -3.06
N PHE A 129 -11.59 7.50 -3.14
CA PHE A 129 -10.64 7.06 -4.17
C PHE A 129 -9.43 6.40 -3.50
N ASP A 130 -9.09 5.18 -3.91
CA ASP A 130 -7.72 4.71 -3.72
C ASP A 130 -6.74 5.56 -4.56
N ILE A 131 -5.44 5.48 -4.25
CA ILE A 131 -4.39 6.27 -4.89
C ILE A 131 -3.55 5.43 -5.86
N ASP A 132 -3.17 4.22 -5.46
CA ASP A 132 -2.03 3.48 -6.00
C ASP A 132 -2.51 2.47 -7.04
N ASN A 133 -2.05 2.60 -8.29
CA ASN A 133 -2.69 2.01 -9.49
C ASN A 133 -4.10 2.57 -9.82
N CYS A 134 -4.67 3.43 -8.96
CA CYS A 134 -6.00 4.00 -9.15
C CYS A 134 -5.99 5.44 -9.74
N LEU A 135 -5.33 6.40 -9.08
CA LEU A 135 -5.20 7.78 -9.61
C LEU A 135 -4.10 7.90 -10.68
N TYR A 136 -3.18 6.93 -10.68
CA TYR A 136 -2.18 6.73 -11.72
C TYR A 136 -2.24 5.28 -12.22
N LYS A 137 -1.82 5.02 -13.46
CA LYS A 137 -1.95 3.70 -14.08
C LYS A 137 -0.99 2.64 -13.50
N LYS A 138 -1.44 1.41 -13.34
CA LYS A 138 -0.61 0.24 -12.99
C LYS A 138 0.56 0.06 -13.99
N SER A 139 0.35 0.41 -15.26
CA SER A 139 1.36 0.42 -16.31
C SER A 139 2.54 1.40 -16.10
N THR A 140 2.45 2.33 -15.12
CA THR A 140 3.60 3.15 -14.64
C THR A 140 4.69 2.32 -13.95
N LYS A 141 4.36 1.11 -13.50
CA LYS A 141 5.26 0.19 -12.78
C LYS A 141 5.81 0.69 -11.44
N ILE A 142 5.13 1.65 -10.80
CA ILE A 142 5.46 2.10 -9.43
C ILE A 142 5.36 0.95 -8.43
N HIS A 143 4.34 0.08 -8.52
CA HIS A 143 4.22 -1.10 -7.65
C HIS A 143 5.36 -2.13 -7.88
N ASP A 144 5.79 -2.34 -9.13
CA ASP A 144 6.94 -3.21 -9.44
C ASP A 144 8.26 -2.65 -8.90
N LEU A 145 8.38 -1.32 -8.77
CA LEU A 145 9.50 -0.63 -8.13
C LEU A 145 9.41 -0.68 -6.60
N MET A 146 8.21 -0.53 -6.03
CA MET A 146 7.94 -0.70 -4.61
C MET A 146 8.41 -2.09 -4.14
N GLN A 147 8.07 -3.16 -4.89
CA GLN A 147 8.55 -4.52 -4.62
C GLN A 147 10.08 -4.60 -4.52
N ILE A 148 10.83 -3.89 -5.37
CA ILE A 148 12.30 -3.87 -5.33
C ILE A 148 12.79 -3.23 -4.02
N TYR A 149 12.15 -2.17 -3.55
CA TYR A 149 12.55 -1.46 -2.33
C TYR A 149 12.22 -2.29 -1.08
N ILE A 150 11.03 -2.92 -1.05
CA ILE A 150 10.63 -3.91 -0.04
C ILE A 150 11.63 -5.07 0.01
N HIS A 151 11.99 -5.63 -1.15
CA HIS A 151 12.93 -6.75 -1.26
C HIS A 151 14.33 -6.40 -0.75
N ARG A 152 14.86 -5.22 -1.14
CA ARG A 152 16.12 -4.67 -0.61
C ARG A 152 16.07 -4.49 0.91
N TYR A 153 14.94 -4.03 1.46
CA TYR A 153 14.75 -3.93 2.90
C TYR A 153 14.84 -5.29 3.57
N PHE A 154 14.16 -6.32 3.06
CA PHE A 154 14.14 -7.66 3.63
C PHE A 154 15.55 -8.29 3.64
N LYS A 155 16.28 -8.19 2.53
CA LYS A 155 17.67 -8.69 2.44
C LYS A 155 18.61 -7.97 3.43
N LYS A 156 18.45 -6.66 3.59
CA LYS A 156 19.31 -5.83 4.45
C LYS A 156 18.99 -5.96 5.95
N HIS A 157 17.71 -5.98 6.32
CA HIS A 157 17.24 -5.87 7.71
C HIS A 157 16.77 -7.20 8.33
N LEU A 158 16.44 -8.21 7.52
CA LEU A 158 16.08 -9.57 7.97
C LEU A 158 17.09 -10.64 7.53
N HIS A 159 18.15 -10.26 6.80
CA HIS A 159 19.22 -11.14 6.31
C HIS A 159 18.74 -12.33 5.47
N LEU A 160 17.61 -12.17 4.79
CA LEU A 160 17.00 -13.19 3.93
C LEU A 160 17.68 -13.24 2.55
N ASN A 161 17.66 -14.42 1.94
CA ASN A 161 17.95 -14.56 0.51
C ASN A 161 16.76 -14.12 -0.37
N ASP A 162 16.97 -14.07 -1.69
CA ASP A 162 15.95 -13.59 -2.64
C ASP A 162 14.63 -14.40 -2.61
N GLN A 163 14.71 -15.73 -2.50
CA GLN A 163 13.54 -16.60 -2.48
C GLN A 163 12.81 -16.55 -1.13
N GLU A 164 13.56 -16.47 -0.02
CA GLU A 164 13.02 -16.23 1.33
C GLU A 164 12.29 -14.88 1.40
N ALA A 165 12.89 -13.80 0.87
CA ALA A 165 12.32 -12.46 0.89
C ALA A 165 11.02 -12.38 0.06
N TYR A 166 11.03 -12.94 -1.15
CA TYR A 166 9.83 -13.04 -1.99
C TYR A 166 8.72 -13.85 -1.32
N ARG A 167 9.03 -15.03 -0.77
CA ARG A 167 8.05 -15.88 -0.05
C ARG A 167 7.43 -15.15 1.14
N LEU A 168 8.24 -14.42 1.91
CA LEU A 168 7.76 -13.65 3.08
C LEU A 168 6.86 -12.48 2.67
N HIS A 169 7.23 -11.77 1.59
CA HIS A 169 6.41 -10.68 1.04
C HIS A 169 5.04 -11.22 0.59
N MET A 170 5.02 -12.25 -0.26
CA MET A 170 3.78 -12.85 -0.75
C MET A 170 2.92 -13.44 0.38
N LYS A 171 3.54 -14.03 1.41
CA LYS A 171 2.82 -14.48 2.62
C LYS A 171 2.11 -13.33 3.31
N TYR A 172 2.82 -12.26 3.69
CA TYR A 172 2.23 -11.17 4.46
C TYR A 172 1.27 -10.30 3.67
N TYR A 173 1.48 -10.13 2.36
CA TYR A 173 0.50 -9.51 1.49
C TYR A 173 -0.81 -10.31 1.46
N LYS A 174 -0.74 -11.65 1.32
CA LYS A 174 -1.92 -12.53 1.32
C LYS A 174 -2.58 -12.67 2.70
N GLU A 175 -1.82 -12.64 3.78
CA GLU A 175 -2.30 -12.85 5.16
C GLU A 175 -2.91 -11.58 5.77
N TYR A 176 -2.39 -10.39 5.43
CA TYR A 176 -2.77 -9.12 6.07
C TYR A 176 -3.24 -8.01 5.11
N GLY A 177 -3.20 -8.21 3.79
CA GLY A 177 -3.53 -7.19 2.79
C GLY A 177 -2.45 -6.10 2.60
N LEU A 178 -1.49 -6.00 3.53
CA LEU A 178 -0.34 -5.11 3.45
C LEU A 178 0.88 -5.78 4.10
N ALA A 179 1.97 -5.95 3.34
CA ALA A 179 3.11 -6.77 3.76
C ALA A 179 3.80 -6.27 5.05
N ILE A 180 3.76 -4.95 5.29
CA ILE A 180 4.35 -4.29 6.46
C ILE A 180 3.70 -4.73 7.79
N GLU A 181 2.40 -5.02 7.82
CA GLU A 181 1.71 -5.40 9.06
C GLU A 181 2.23 -6.75 9.59
N GLY A 182 2.61 -7.68 8.70
CA GLY A 182 3.30 -8.90 9.09
C GLY A 182 4.70 -8.65 9.64
N LEU A 183 5.45 -7.71 9.06
CA LEU A 183 6.77 -7.29 9.54
C LEU A 183 6.71 -6.65 10.94
N VAL A 184 5.73 -5.78 11.15
CA VAL A 184 5.48 -5.14 12.45
C VAL A 184 5.12 -6.19 13.49
N ARG A 185 4.08 -7.00 13.23
CA ARG A 185 3.56 -7.99 14.19
C ARG A 185 4.53 -9.14 14.49
N LYS A 186 5.30 -9.62 13.52
CA LYS A 186 6.13 -10.84 13.65
C LYS A 186 7.62 -10.55 13.82
N HIS A 187 8.14 -9.50 13.18
CA HIS A 187 9.56 -9.15 13.19
C HIS A 187 9.91 -7.92 14.03
N ARG A 188 8.92 -7.25 14.65
CA ARG A 188 9.11 -6.01 15.45
C ARG A 188 9.78 -4.88 14.66
N ILE A 189 9.58 -4.84 13.34
CA ILE A 189 10.07 -3.77 12.48
C ILE A 189 9.31 -2.47 12.78
N ASN A 190 10.03 -1.35 12.88
CA ASN A 190 9.43 -0.03 12.96
C ASN A 190 8.87 0.37 11.58
N ALA A 191 7.55 0.49 11.48
CA ALA A 191 6.87 0.80 10.22
C ALA A 191 7.23 2.18 9.64
N LEU A 192 7.54 3.17 10.48
CA LEU A 192 7.98 4.49 10.01
C LEU A 192 9.41 4.47 9.49
N ASP A 193 10.29 3.62 10.04
CA ASP A 193 11.66 3.45 9.51
C ASP A 193 11.67 2.63 8.21
N TYR A 194 10.75 1.68 8.07
CA TYR A 194 10.45 1.02 6.78
C TYR A 194 9.95 2.03 5.73
N ASN A 195 8.96 2.88 6.08
CA ASN A 195 8.38 3.87 5.16
C ASN A 195 9.45 4.80 4.56
N LYS A 196 10.40 5.27 5.38
CA LYS A 196 11.52 6.15 4.99
C LYS A 196 12.41 5.56 3.88
N VAL A 197 12.48 4.24 3.76
CA VAL A 197 13.38 3.52 2.84
C VAL A 197 12.64 2.67 1.81
N VAL A 198 11.30 2.73 1.82
CA VAL A 198 10.40 2.10 0.85
C VAL A 198 9.59 3.21 0.17
N ASP A 199 8.39 3.53 0.63
CA ASP A 199 7.46 4.51 0.04
C ASP A 199 8.09 5.92 -0.14
N ASP A 200 8.66 6.50 0.93
CA ASP A 200 9.26 7.84 0.90
C ASP A 200 10.50 7.89 0.00
N ALA A 201 11.20 6.76 -0.15
CA ALA A 201 12.42 6.66 -0.96
C ALA A 201 12.15 6.44 -2.46
N LEU A 202 10.91 6.14 -2.88
CA LEU A 202 10.57 6.01 -4.29
C LEU A 202 10.82 7.33 -5.05
N PRO A 203 11.51 7.31 -6.21
CA PRO A 203 11.72 8.48 -7.08
C PRO A 203 10.47 8.81 -7.92
N LEU A 204 9.34 9.07 -7.25
CA LEU A 204 8.04 9.29 -7.88
C LEU A 204 8.04 10.45 -8.88
N ASP A 205 8.83 11.49 -8.62
CA ASP A 205 9.05 12.66 -9.48
C ASP A 205 9.63 12.32 -10.86
N ARG A 206 10.25 11.15 -11.01
CA ARG A 206 10.78 10.64 -12.28
C ARG A 206 9.79 9.76 -13.05
N ILE A 207 8.61 9.50 -12.49
CA ILE A 207 7.62 8.55 -13.01
C ILE A 207 6.24 9.21 -13.18
N LEU A 208 5.76 9.87 -12.13
CA LEU A 208 4.49 10.58 -12.12
C LEU A 208 4.62 11.94 -12.81
N VAL A 209 3.88 12.10 -13.89
CA VAL A 209 3.56 13.39 -14.51
C VAL A 209 2.17 13.84 -14.09
N PRO A 210 1.83 15.14 -14.19
CA PRO A 210 0.46 15.59 -13.96
C PRO A 210 -0.54 14.88 -14.88
N ASN A 211 -1.81 14.85 -14.51
CA ASN A 211 -2.86 14.29 -15.36
C ASN A 211 -3.96 15.34 -15.61
N SER A 212 -3.78 16.16 -16.65
CA SER A 212 -4.73 17.23 -17.00
C SER A 212 -6.16 16.70 -17.26
N LYS A 213 -6.29 15.49 -17.81
CA LYS A 213 -7.59 14.86 -18.11
C LYS A 213 -8.31 14.41 -16.84
N LEU A 214 -7.60 13.79 -15.89
CA LEU A 214 -8.15 13.46 -14.57
C LEU A 214 -8.46 14.72 -13.74
N ARG A 215 -7.60 15.76 -13.80
CA ARG A 215 -7.86 17.06 -13.18
C ARG A 215 -9.17 17.67 -13.68
N LYS A 216 -9.36 17.78 -15.01
CA LYS A 216 -10.62 18.25 -15.63
C LYS A 216 -11.84 17.45 -15.16
N LEU A 217 -11.71 16.12 -15.11
CA LEU A 217 -12.77 15.21 -14.70
C LEU A 217 -13.23 15.44 -13.26
N LEU A 218 -12.28 15.52 -12.31
CA LEU A 218 -12.59 15.74 -10.90
C LEU A 218 -13.10 17.18 -10.65
N ILE A 219 -12.62 18.17 -11.41
CA ILE A 219 -13.17 19.54 -11.38
C ILE A 219 -14.63 19.55 -11.85
N ARG A 220 -14.99 18.84 -12.93
CA ARG A 220 -16.40 18.67 -13.34
C ARG A 220 -17.21 18.02 -12.22
N LEU A 221 -16.73 16.90 -11.66
CA LEU A 221 -17.42 16.16 -10.60
C LEU A 221 -17.74 17.03 -9.37
N LYS A 222 -16.81 17.87 -8.91
CA LYS A 222 -17.09 18.84 -7.83
C LYS A 222 -18.08 19.93 -8.27
N ARG A 223 -17.98 20.43 -9.51
CA ARG A 223 -18.82 21.51 -10.05
C ARG A 223 -20.29 21.10 -10.18
N GLU A 224 -20.58 19.85 -10.54
CA GLU A 224 -21.98 19.39 -10.63
C GLU A 224 -22.68 19.32 -9.25
N GLY A 225 -21.95 19.40 -8.14
CA GLY A 225 -22.50 19.52 -6.78
C GLY A 225 -23.16 18.27 -6.22
N LYS A 226 -23.15 17.15 -6.97
CA LYS A 226 -23.84 15.89 -6.62
C LYS A 226 -23.07 15.01 -5.62
N ILE A 227 -21.78 15.32 -5.42
CA ILE A 227 -20.91 14.74 -4.40
C ILE A 227 -20.48 15.87 -3.46
N GLN A 228 -20.64 15.67 -2.16
CA GLN A 228 -20.31 16.65 -1.12
C GLN A 228 -18.81 16.68 -0.79
N ARG A 229 -18.11 15.55 -0.91
CA ARG A 229 -16.66 15.41 -0.67
C ARG A 229 -16.02 14.40 -1.63
N LEU A 230 -14.87 14.74 -2.20
CA LEU A 230 -13.92 13.78 -2.77
C LEU A 230 -12.92 13.41 -1.66
N TRP A 231 -12.82 12.13 -1.32
CA TRP A 231 -11.98 11.63 -0.23
C TRP A 231 -10.94 10.66 -0.75
N LEU A 232 -9.72 10.72 -0.21
CA LEU A 232 -8.67 9.76 -0.50
C LEU A 232 -8.72 8.63 0.53
N PHE A 233 -8.58 7.38 0.11
CA PHE A 233 -8.63 6.20 1.00
C PHE A 233 -7.59 5.17 0.58
N THR A 234 -6.36 5.28 1.10
CA THR A 234 -5.18 4.48 0.71
C THR A 234 -4.66 3.58 1.83
N ASN A 235 -3.99 2.49 1.46
CA ASN A 235 -3.20 1.65 2.36
C ASN A 235 -1.76 2.17 2.59
N ALA A 236 -1.30 3.16 1.84
CA ALA A 236 -0.01 3.81 2.03
C ALA A 236 -0.03 4.77 3.24
N TYR A 237 1.16 5.18 3.70
CA TYR A 237 1.27 6.24 4.71
C TYR A 237 1.02 7.64 4.09
N LYS A 238 0.56 8.59 4.92
CA LYS A 238 0.16 9.94 4.47
C LYS A 238 1.19 10.67 3.61
N ASN A 239 2.49 10.50 3.87
CA ASN A 239 3.55 11.14 3.10
C ASN A 239 3.48 10.76 1.61
N HIS A 240 3.28 9.47 1.32
CA HIS A 240 3.20 8.94 -0.04
C HIS A 240 1.97 9.45 -0.78
N GLY A 241 0.78 9.31 -0.18
CA GLY A 241 -0.46 9.81 -0.78
C GLY A 241 -0.41 11.31 -1.11
N LEU A 242 0.12 12.13 -0.20
CA LEU A 242 0.28 13.57 -0.43
C LEU A 242 1.34 13.89 -1.52
N ARG A 243 2.39 13.08 -1.68
CA ARG A 243 3.35 13.19 -2.79
C ARG A 243 2.70 12.83 -4.13
N VAL A 244 1.93 11.74 -4.18
CA VAL A 244 1.26 11.28 -5.41
C VAL A 244 0.27 12.33 -5.92
N ILE A 245 -0.66 12.82 -5.09
CA ILE A 245 -1.65 13.83 -5.53
C ILE A 245 -0.99 15.17 -5.90
N LYS A 246 0.17 15.51 -5.33
CA LYS A 246 0.96 16.67 -5.76
C LYS A 246 1.47 16.48 -7.18
N LEU A 247 2.17 15.37 -7.45
CA LEU A 247 2.82 15.11 -8.74
C LEU A 247 1.80 14.90 -9.87
N LEU A 248 0.64 14.31 -9.57
CA LEU A 248 -0.49 14.19 -10.49
C LEU A 248 -1.23 15.51 -10.77
N GLY A 249 -0.94 16.58 -10.03
CA GLY A 249 -1.62 17.88 -10.17
C GLY A 249 -3.05 17.89 -9.64
N LEU A 250 -3.32 17.15 -8.57
CA LEU A 250 -4.65 16.95 -7.95
C LEU A 250 -4.73 17.47 -6.50
N GLY A 251 -3.67 18.09 -5.98
CA GLY A 251 -3.48 18.39 -4.55
C GLY A 251 -4.50 19.33 -3.91
N ASP A 252 -5.32 20.02 -4.70
CA ASP A 252 -6.37 20.97 -4.32
C ASP A 252 -7.80 20.46 -4.62
N LEU A 253 -7.94 19.21 -5.10
CA LEU A 253 -9.23 18.65 -5.53
C LEU A 253 -9.90 17.78 -4.46
N PHE A 254 -9.11 17.17 -3.56
CA PHE A 254 -9.61 16.28 -2.52
C PHE A 254 -9.89 17.05 -1.23
N ASP A 255 -11.00 16.72 -0.58
CA ASP A 255 -11.47 17.41 0.61
C ASP A 255 -10.79 16.86 1.88
N GLY A 256 -10.42 15.57 1.90
CA GLY A 256 -9.66 14.93 2.97
C GLY A 256 -9.07 13.56 2.60
N MET A 257 -8.35 12.94 3.52
CA MET A 257 -7.69 11.64 3.33
C MET A 257 -7.72 10.73 4.56
N SER A 258 -8.23 9.53 4.37
CA SER A 258 -7.99 8.37 5.24
C SER A 258 -6.80 7.56 4.71
N PHE A 259 -5.86 7.26 5.58
CA PHE A 259 -4.63 6.55 5.27
C PHE A 259 -4.34 5.51 6.35
N CYS A 260 -3.57 4.47 6.02
CA CYS A 260 -3.11 3.51 7.01
C CYS A 260 -2.04 4.17 7.90
N ASP A 261 -2.30 4.29 9.20
CA ASP A 261 -1.38 4.98 10.12
C ASP A 261 -0.27 4.05 10.64
N TYR A 262 0.92 4.19 10.07
CA TYR A 262 2.11 3.41 10.38
C TYR A 262 2.72 3.76 11.75
N SER A 263 2.16 4.72 12.49
CA SER A 263 2.55 5.00 13.88
C SER A 263 1.81 4.15 14.93
N HIS A 264 0.76 3.42 14.53
CA HIS A 264 -0.07 2.60 15.41
C HIS A 264 0.02 1.10 15.09
N VAL A 265 -0.12 0.26 16.11
CA VAL A 265 -0.08 -1.21 16.00
C VAL A 265 -1.21 -1.81 16.86
N PRO A 266 -2.08 -2.70 16.33
CA PRO A 266 -2.11 -3.19 14.95
C PRO A 266 -2.43 -2.08 13.93
N MET A 267 -1.90 -2.22 12.73
CA MET A 267 -2.19 -1.29 11.65
C MET A 267 -3.63 -1.51 11.14
N THR A 268 -4.28 -0.43 10.70
CA THR A 268 -5.64 -0.48 10.14
C THR A 268 -5.59 -0.12 8.66
N CYS A 269 -5.80 -1.13 7.81
CA CYS A 269 -5.74 -1.01 6.34
C CYS A 269 -6.89 -1.79 5.68
N LYS A 270 -7.22 -1.45 4.43
CA LYS A 270 -8.12 -2.25 3.61
C LYS A 270 -7.50 -3.65 3.40
N PRO A 271 -8.29 -4.75 3.43
CA PRO A 271 -9.75 -4.80 3.42
C PRO A 271 -10.43 -4.86 4.81
N MET A 272 -9.76 -4.49 5.91
CA MET A 272 -10.32 -4.63 7.26
C MET A 272 -11.56 -3.75 7.48
N LYS A 273 -12.60 -4.29 8.13
CA LYS A 273 -13.83 -3.54 8.47
C LYS A 273 -13.55 -2.23 9.21
N SER A 274 -12.63 -2.24 10.17
CA SER A 274 -12.19 -1.04 10.89
C SER A 274 -11.60 0.05 10.00
N ALA A 275 -11.01 -0.29 8.85
CA ALA A 275 -10.50 0.70 7.90
C ALA A 275 -11.62 1.38 7.12
N PHE A 276 -12.65 0.63 6.72
CA PHE A 276 -13.85 1.20 6.09
C PHE A 276 -14.69 2.02 7.08
N ASP A 277 -14.83 1.55 8.32
CA ASP A 277 -15.55 2.29 9.36
C ASP A 277 -14.83 3.59 9.72
N LYS A 278 -13.49 3.54 9.87
CA LYS A 278 -12.68 4.75 10.00
C LYS A 278 -12.79 5.68 8.79
N ALA A 279 -12.85 5.17 7.56
CA ALA A 279 -13.01 6.03 6.38
C ALA A 279 -14.36 6.75 6.36
N LEU A 280 -15.45 6.10 6.81
CA LEU A 280 -16.76 6.74 6.98
C LEU A 280 -16.73 7.80 8.09
N GLU A 281 -16.12 7.50 9.24
CA GLU A 281 -15.94 8.46 10.36
C GLU A 281 -15.10 9.68 9.94
N ASP A 282 -13.94 9.43 9.34
CA ASP A 282 -13.01 10.45 8.86
C ASP A 282 -13.69 11.44 7.91
N ALA A 283 -14.48 10.92 6.96
CA ALA A 283 -15.20 11.70 5.97
C ALA A 283 -16.60 12.19 6.41
N GLY A 284 -17.02 11.90 7.65
CA GLY A 284 -18.30 12.34 8.21
C GLY A 284 -19.54 11.72 7.56
N VAL A 285 -19.49 10.46 7.13
CA VAL A 285 -20.58 9.76 6.43
C VAL A 285 -21.43 8.96 7.42
N THR A 286 -22.70 9.35 7.60
CA THR A 286 -23.62 8.64 8.53
C THR A 286 -24.26 7.37 7.96
N ASP A 287 -24.32 7.23 6.63
CA ASP A 287 -24.94 6.09 5.93
C ASP A 287 -23.98 5.56 4.86
N PRO A 288 -23.49 4.31 4.96
CA PRO A 288 -22.62 3.70 3.95
C PRO A 288 -23.17 3.77 2.51
N ARG A 289 -24.49 3.84 2.34
CA ARG A 289 -25.14 3.96 1.01
C ARG A 289 -24.86 5.30 0.31
N ASN A 290 -24.38 6.30 1.04
CA ASN A 290 -23.89 7.56 0.48
C ASN A 290 -22.42 7.50 0.02
N ALA A 291 -21.71 6.39 0.28
CA ALA A 291 -20.34 6.19 -0.15
C ALA A 291 -20.27 5.64 -1.59
N TYR A 292 -19.60 6.40 -2.45
CA TYR A 292 -19.07 5.96 -3.74
C TYR A 292 -17.61 5.55 -3.56
N PHE A 293 -17.14 4.49 -4.22
CA PHE A 293 -15.79 3.98 -4.03
C PHE A 293 -15.15 3.46 -5.31
N ILE A 294 -13.90 3.84 -5.55
CA ILE A 294 -13.04 3.32 -6.62
C ILE A 294 -11.71 2.80 -6.06
N ASP A 295 -11.34 1.59 -6.46
CA ASP A 295 -10.14 0.85 -6.03
C ASP A 295 -9.75 -0.18 -7.12
N ASP A 296 -8.48 -0.59 -7.22
CA ASP A 296 -8.04 -1.63 -8.18
C ASP A 296 -8.20 -3.05 -7.61
N SER A 297 -8.08 -3.16 -6.28
CA SER A 297 -7.98 -4.41 -5.54
C SER A 297 -9.36 -5.05 -5.35
N SER A 298 -9.53 -6.24 -5.93
CA SER A 298 -10.78 -7.01 -5.81
C SER A 298 -11.20 -7.23 -4.36
N ILE A 299 -10.25 -7.50 -3.45
CA ILE A 299 -10.55 -7.74 -2.02
C ILE A 299 -10.99 -6.47 -1.29
N ASN A 300 -10.57 -5.28 -1.72
CA ASN A 300 -11.06 -4.01 -1.16
C ASN A 300 -12.48 -3.71 -1.65
N VAL A 301 -12.71 -3.91 -2.95
CA VAL A 301 -14.01 -3.75 -3.63
C VAL A 301 -15.06 -4.73 -3.06
N ASP A 302 -14.69 -6.00 -2.87
CA ASP A 302 -15.57 -7.02 -2.31
C ASP A 302 -15.87 -6.76 -0.82
N ALA A 303 -14.91 -6.18 -0.08
CA ALA A 303 -15.11 -5.73 1.29
C ALA A 303 -16.09 -4.55 1.36
N ALA A 304 -15.94 -3.53 0.51
CA ALA A 304 -16.89 -2.41 0.43
C ALA A 304 -18.33 -2.90 0.17
N SER A 305 -18.48 -3.86 -0.75
CA SER A 305 -19.77 -4.49 -1.10
C SER A 305 -20.36 -5.22 0.10
N LYS A 306 -19.56 -6.07 0.77
CA LYS A 306 -19.92 -6.76 2.01
C LYS A 306 -20.28 -5.81 3.16
N PHE A 307 -19.72 -4.59 3.16
CA PHE A 307 -19.96 -3.59 4.20
C PHE A 307 -21.07 -2.57 3.84
N GLY A 308 -21.80 -2.80 2.76
CA GLY A 308 -23.00 -2.04 2.40
C GLY A 308 -22.73 -0.66 1.80
N TRP A 309 -21.53 -0.42 1.26
CA TRP A 309 -21.21 0.83 0.58
C TRP A 309 -22.02 0.95 -0.73
N GLY A 310 -22.55 2.15 -1.00
CA GLY A 310 -23.65 2.33 -1.96
C GLY A 310 -23.30 2.10 -3.43
N HIS A 311 -22.16 2.63 -3.89
CA HIS A 311 -21.76 2.57 -5.30
C HIS A 311 -20.29 2.18 -5.41
N ILE A 312 -20.00 1.08 -6.12
CA ILE A 312 -18.68 0.45 -6.08
C ILE A 312 -18.16 0.23 -7.51
N ILE A 313 -16.94 0.72 -7.74
CA ILE A 313 -16.28 0.73 -9.04
C ILE A 313 -14.91 0.05 -8.89
N GLN A 314 -14.67 -1.02 -9.62
CA GLN A 314 -13.34 -1.62 -9.73
C GLN A 314 -12.62 -1.09 -10.98
N TYR A 315 -11.42 -0.57 -10.79
CA TYR A 315 -10.54 -0.18 -11.91
C TYR A 315 -9.59 -1.35 -12.22
N ILE A 316 -9.70 -1.93 -13.41
CA ILE A 316 -8.79 -2.99 -13.88
C ILE A 316 -8.21 -2.60 -15.24
N GLU A 317 -7.02 -1.99 -15.27
CA GLU A 317 -6.41 -1.44 -16.49
C GLU A 317 -6.29 -2.46 -17.63
N ASP A 318 -5.71 -3.63 -17.35
CA ASP A 318 -5.34 -4.63 -18.35
C ASP A 318 -6.45 -5.65 -18.68
N ALA A 319 -7.69 -5.44 -18.20
CA ALA A 319 -8.71 -6.50 -18.20
C ALA A 319 -9.21 -6.91 -19.59
N THR A 320 -9.24 -8.23 -19.81
CA THR A 320 -9.88 -8.87 -20.95
C THR A 320 -11.41 -8.80 -20.86
N ALA A 321 -12.09 -9.04 -21.98
CA ALA A 321 -13.54 -9.10 -22.02
C ALA A 321 -14.10 -10.26 -21.16
N ASP A 322 -13.38 -11.38 -21.09
CA ASP A 322 -13.79 -12.57 -20.34
C ASP A 322 -13.66 -12.35 -18.83
N GLU A 323 -12.58 -11.72 -18.36
CA GLU A 323 -12.41 -11.33 -16.95
C GLU A 323 -13.50 -10.35 -16.51
N ILE A 324 -13.82 -9.34 -17.33
CA ILE A 324 -14.91 -8.39 -17.06
C ILE A 324 -16.25 -9.11 -16.99
N SER A 325 -16.51 -10.04 -17.91
CA SER A 325 -17.77 -10.79 -17.98
C SER A 325 -17.93 -11.72 -16.77
N LYS A 326 -16.87 -12.45 -16.43
CA LYS A 326 -16.79 -13.32 -15.24
C LYS A 326 -17.00 -12.51 -13.96
N ARG A 327 -16.24 -11.43 -13.76
CA ARG A 327 -16.30 -10.60 -12.54
C ARG A 327 -17.68 -9.95 -12.35
N LYS A 328 -18.34 -9.52 -13.43
CA LYS A 328 -19.75 -9.05 -13.41
C LYS A 328 -20.75 -10.16 -13.11
N THR A 329 -20.48 -11.40 -13.54
CA THR A 329 -21.34 -12.55 -13.24
C THR A 329 -21.24 -12.95 -11.77
N GLU A 330 -20.02 -12.91 -11.21
CA GLU A 330 -19.76 -13.15 -9.79
C GLU A 330 -20.32 -12.04 -8.90
N ASN A 331 -20.26 -10.77 -9.35
CA ASN A 331 -20.68 -9.60 -8.58
C ASN A 331 -21.39 -8.55 -9.46
N PRO A 332 -22.71 -8.67 -9.70
CA PRO A 332 -23.44 -7.79 -10.62
C PRO A 332 -23.53 -6.34 -10.15
N ASN A 333 -23.31 -6.07 -8.86
CA ASN A 333 -23.37 -4.72 -8.27
C ASN A 333 -22.04 -3.94 -8.42
N ILE A 334 -20.96 -4.57 -8.90
CA ILE A 334 -19.66 -3.92 -9.09
C ILE A 334 -19.55 -3.42 -10.52
N THR A 335 -19.41 -2.10 -10.69
CA THR A 335 -19.10 -1.51 -12.00
C THR A 335 -17.61 -1.67 -12.29
N ILE A 336 -17.23 -1.96 -13.53
CA ILE A 336 -15.82 -2.16 -13.92
C ILE A 336 -15.43 -1.14 -14.99
N ILE A 337 -14.30 -0.47 -14.81
CA ILE A 337 -13.68 0.45 -15.78
C ILE A 337 -12.22 0.08 -16.05
N ARG A 338 -11.69 0.51 -17.21
CA ARG A 338 -10.28 0.28 -17.62
C ARG A 338 -9.45 1.55 -17.71
N ASP A 339 -10.06 2.71 -17.48
CA ASP A 339 -9.38 3.98 -17.24
C ASP A 339 -10.25 4.83 -16.31
N ILE A 340 -9.66 5.55 -15.36
CA ILE A 340 -10.38 6.44 -14.45
C ILE A 340 -11.16 7.54 -15.21
N VAL A 341 -10.79 7.89 -16.45
CA VAL A 341 -11.59 8.80 -17.29
C VAL A 341 -12.93 8.22 -17.76
N GLU A 342 -13.20 6.93 -17.52
CA GLU A 342 -14.49 6.29 -17.78
C GLU A 342 -15.54 6.48 -16.67
N LEU A 343 -15.20 7.16 -15.56
CA LEU A 343 -16.15 7.46 -14.48
C LEU A 343 -17.51 8.03 -14.94
N PRO A 344 -17.61 8.93 -15.95
CA PRO A 344 -18.90 9.42 -16.45
C PRO A 344 -19.76 8.37 -17.16
N LYS A 345 -19.19 7.19 -17.50
CA LYS A 345 -19.95 6.02 -17.97
C LYS A 345 -20.38 5.12 -16.80
N ALA A 346 -19.59 5.09 -15.73
CA ALA A 346 -19.79 4.22 -14.56
C ALA A 346 -20.79 4.78 -13.56
N CYS A 347 -20.81 6.11 -13.41
CA CYS A 347 -21.74 6.86 -12.55
C CYS A 347 -22.26 8.10 -13.29
N PRO A 348 -23.00 7.92 -14.41
CA PRO A 348 -23.47 9.02 -15.25
C PRO A 348 -24.40 9.99 -14.50
N GLU A 349 -25.03 9.54 -13.41
CA GLU A 349 -25.85 10.39 -12.56
C GLU A 349 -25.04 11.43 -11.79
N LEU A 350 -23.72 11.24 -11.61
CA LEU A 350 -22.83 12.18 -10.92
C LEU A 350 -22.26 13.30 -11.81
N PHE A 351 -22.32 13.17 -13.13
CA PHE A 351 -21.67 14.07 -14.09
C PHE A 351 -22.65 14.94 -14.88
#